data_AF-A0A948I1R2-F1
#
_entry.id   AF-A0A948I1R2-F1
#
_cell.length_a   1.000
_cell.length_b   1.000
_cell.length_c   1.000
_cell.angle_alpha   90.00
_cell.angle_beta   90.00
_cell.angle_gamma   90.00
#
_symmetry.space_group_name_H-M   'P 1'
#
loop_
_entity.id
_entity.type
_entity.pdbx_description
1 polymer ?
#
loop_
_entity_poly.entity_id
_entity_poly.type
_entity_poly.pdbx_seq_one_letter_code
_entity_poly.pdbx_strand_id
1 'polypeptide(L)' 'SEEAIKKVAQNFEGYDLDWLDGLSVRTPDFWLNLRPSNTEPLLRLNIEAKNELILNRVKAELVSIIRPFLK' A
#
# COMPACT_ATOMS: atom_id res chain seq x y z
N SER A 1 3.78 10.54 -5.78
CA SER A 1 3.94 9.67 -4.60
C SER A 1 2.82 9.89 -3.60
N GLU A 2 2.66 11.10 -3.05
CA GLU A 2 1.64 11.38 -2.01
C GLU A 2 0.20 11.13 -2.48
N GLU A 3 -0.15 11.52 -3.71
CA GLU A 3 -1.49 11.30 -4.25
C GLU A 3 -1.83 9.79 -4.35
N ALA A 4 -0.86 8.96 -4.74
CA ALA A 4 -1.03 7.51 -4.76
C ALA A 4 -1.30 6.95 -3.36
N ILE A 5 -0.56 7.43 -2.36
CA ILE A 5 -0.72 6.99 -0.96
C ILE A 5 -2.12 7.37 -0.44
N LYS A 6 -2.57 8.61 -0.68
CA LYS A 6 -3.93 9.05 -0.32
C LYS A 6 -4.99 8.19 -1.00
N LYS A 7 -4.80 7.87 -2.29
CA LYS A 7 -5.74 7.04 -3.03
C LYS A 7 -5.82 5.61 -2.51
N VAL A 8 -4.69 5.04 -2.09
CA VAL A 8 -4.66 3.74 -1.43
C VAL A 8 -5.35 3.80 -0.07
N ALA A 9 -5.09 4.82 0.75
CA ALA A 9 -5.73 4.97 2.06
C ALA A 9 -7.27 5.00 1.99
N GLN A 10 -7.84 5.69 0.99
CA GLN A 10 -9.29 5.74 0.77
C GLN A 10 -9.93 4.34 0.57
N ASN A 11 -9.20 3.38 0.01
CA ASN A 11 -9.72 2.00 -0.19
C ASN A 11 -9.72 1.17 1.11
N PHE A 12 -9.06 1.67 2.16
CA PHE A 12 -8.95 0.99 3.45
C PHE A 12 -9.57 1.80 4.59
N GLU A 13 -10.46 2.74 4.28
CA GLU A 13 -11.27 3.40 5.30
C GLU A 13 -12.03 2.36 6.14
N GLY A 14 -11.93 2.50 7.47
CA GLY A 14 -12.50 1.55 8.43
C GLY A 14 -11.57 0.42 8.89
N TYR A 15 -10.37 0.31 8.32
CA TYR A 15 -9.29 -0.52 8.88
C TYR A 15 -8.35 0.31 9.77
N ASP A 16 -7.43 -0.38 10.44
CA ASP A 16 -6.37 0.26 11.21
C ASP A 16 -5.29 0.83 10.27
N LEU A 17 -5.20 2.17 10.27
CA LEU A 17 -4.29 2.96 9.44
C LEU A 17 -3.29 3.70 10.32
N ASP A 18 -2.00 3.55 10.02
CA ASP A 18 -0.91 4.30 10.66
C ASP A 18 -0.11 5.08 9.62
N TRP A 19 0.40 6.26 10.01
CA TRP A 19 1.05 7.22 9.11
C TRP A 19 2.52 7.52 9.48
N LEU A 20 3.13 6.75 10.39
CA LEU A 20 4.44 7.05 10.97
C LEU A 20 5.61 6.92 9.96
N ASP A 21 5.57 5.92 9.08
CA ASP A 21 6.55 5.70 7.99
C ASP A 21 5.82 5.40 6.67
N GLY A 22 5.13 6.43 6.16
CA GLY A 22 4.15 6.27 5.08
C GLY A 22 2.85 5.65 5.57
N LEU A 23 2.05 5.09 4.66
CA LEU A 23 0.78 4.46 5.01
C LEU A 23 1.01 3.00 5.37
N SER A 24 0.70 2.62 6.61
CA SER A 24 0.56 1.23 7.01
C SER A 24 -0.92 0.89 7.16
N VAL A 25 -1.33 -0.25 6.61
CA VAL A 25 -2.71 -0.78 6.77
C VAL A 25 -2.63 -2.15 7.40
N ARG A 26 -3.43 -2.37 8.45
CA ARG A 26 -3.55 -3.67 9.12
C ARG A 26 -4.98 -4.19 8.97
N THR A 27 -5.10 -5.38 8.39
CA THR A 27 -6.36 -6.12 8.26
C THR A 27 -6.23 -7.48 8.95
N PRO A 28 -7.34 -8.22 9.15
CA PRO A 28 -7.25 -9.58 9.66
C PRO A 28 -6.40 -10.53 8.80
N ASP A 29 -6.26 -10.27 7.49
CA ASP A 29 -5.73 -11.24 6.51
C ASP A 29 -4.38 -10.85 5.89
N PHE A 30 -4.05 -9.56 5.93
CA PHE A 30 -2.78 -9.04 5.45
C PHE A 30 -2.47 -7.70 6.12
N TRP A 31 -1.20 -7.33 6.08
CA TRP A 31 -0.76 -5.98 6.34
C TRP A 31 0.09 -5.47 5.18
N LEU A 32 0.11 -4.16 5.00
CA LEU A 32 0.97 -3.50 4.02
C LEU A 32 1.61 -2.25 4.60
N ASN A 33 2.71 -1.84 3.99
CA ASN A 33 3.33 -0.53 4.19
C ASN A 33 3.66 0.08 2.82
N LEU A 34 3.16 1.28 2.57
CA LEU A 34 3.33 2.05 1.34
C LEU A 34 3.96 3.41 1.66
N ARG A 35 5.19 3.63 1.21
CA ARG A 35 5.95 4.83 1.57
C ARG A 35 6.86 5.35 0.46
N PRO A 36 7.16 6.65 0.41
CA PRO A 36 8.22 7.17 -0.43
C PRO A 36 9.58 6.58 -0.02
N SER A 37 10.48 6.35 -0.97
CA SER A 37 11.87 6.06 -0.66
C SER A 37 12.60 7.34 -0.23
N ASN A 38 13.41 7.26 0.82
CA ASN A 38 14.16 8.41 1.33
C ASN A 38 15.37 8.78 0.46
N THR A 39 15.88 7.83 -0.33
CA THR A 39 17.15 7.98 -1.07
C THR A 39 17.00 7.86 -2.58
N GLU A 40 15.84 7.47 -3.08
CA GLU A 40 15.60 7.18 -4.50
C GLU A 40 14.22 7.72 -4.93
N PRO A 41 14.02 8.10 -6.20
CA PRO A 41 12.75 8.63 -6.69
C PRO A 41 11.71 7.52 -6.96
N LEU A 42 11.46 6.64 -5.97
CA LEU A 42 10.53 5.52 -6.08
C LEU A 42 9.59 5.39 -4.87
N LEU A 43 8.50 4.64 -5.06
CA LEU A 43 7.55 4.27 -4.01
C LEU A 43 7.82 2.81 -3.59
N ARG A 44 7.91 2.57 -2.29
CA ARG A 44 8.10 1.23 -1.71
C ARG A 44 6.77 0.68 -1.25
N LEU A 45 6.45 -0.54 -1.68
CA LEU A 45 5.27 -1.29 -1.26
C LEU A 45 5.72 -2.63 -0.67
N ASN A 46 5.53 -2.79 0.63
CA ASN A 46 5.69 -4.06 1.34
C ASN A 46 4.31 -4.63 1.65
N ILE A 47 4.11 -5.93 1.42
CA ILE A 47 2.85 -6.64 1.71
C ILE A 47 3.21 -7.99 2.31
N GLU A 48 2.55 -8.33 3.40
CA GLU A 48 2.56 -9.68 3.96
C GLU A 48 1.12 -10.13 4.16
N ALA A 49 0.81 -11.34 3.71
CA ALA A 49 -0.53 -11.90 3.74
C ALA A 49 -0.50 -13.33 4.26
N LYS A 50 -1.63 -13.80 4.80
CA LYS A 50 -1.78 -15.18 5.31
C LYS A 50 -1.50 -16.27 4.28
N ASN A 51 -1.68 -15.99 2.99
CA ASN A 51 -1.39 -16.92 1.91
C ASN A 51 -1.17 -16.20 0.58
N GLU A 52 -0.66 -16.95 -0.40
CA GLU A 52 -0.30 -16.45 -1.72
C GLU A 52 -1.49 -15.92 -2.54
N LEU A 53 -2.69 -16.52 -2.40
CA LEU A 53 -3.90 -16.05 -3.08
C LEU A 53 -4.27 -14.64 -2.65
N ILE A 54 -4.22 -14.36 -1.33
CA ILE A 54 -4.49 -13.03 -0.77
C ILE A 54 -3.41 -12.05 -1.19
N LEU A 55 -2.13 -12.44 -1.11
CA LEU A 55 -1.01 -11.61 -1.54
C LEU A 55 -1.15 -11.17 -2.99
N ASN A 56 -1.42 -12.10 -3.90
CA ASN A 56 -1.53 -11.82 -5.33
C ASN A 56 -2.73 -10.91 -5.65
N ARG A 57 -3.87 -11.13 -5.00
CA ARG A 57 -5.05 -10.27 -5.14
C ARG A 57 -4.76 -8.83 -4.70
N VAL A 58 -4.27 -8.66 -3.47
CA VAL A 58 -3.99 -7.34 -2.88
C VAL A 58 -2.90 -6.62 -3.68
N LYS A 59 -1.83 -7.33 -4.06
CA LYS A 59 -0.76 -6.75 -4.89
C LYS A 59 -1.29 -6.24 -6.22
N ALA A 60 -2.12 -7.01 -6.92
CA ALA A 60 -2.68 -6.61 -8.21
C ALA A 60 -3.56 -5.36 -8.08
N GLU A 61 -4.41 -5.32 -7.05
CA GLU A 61 -5.28 -4.18 -6.74
C GLU A 61 -4.47 -2.91 -6.46
N LEU A 62 -3.49 -3.00 -5.55
CA LEU A 62 -2.64 -1.86 -5.18
C LEU A 62 -1.80 -1.36 -6.35
N VAL A 63 -1.21 -2.26 -7.14
CA VAL A 63 -0.44 -1.88 -8.33
C VAL A 63 -1.34 -1.15 -9.33
N SER A 64 -2.59 -1.60 -9.53
CA SER A 64 -3.54 -0.93 -10.41
C SER A 64 -3.86 0.50 -9.93
N ILE A 65 -4.01 0.70 -8.62
CA ILE A 65 -4.26 2.02 -8.01
C ILE A 65 -3.02 2.92 -8.12
N ILE A 66 -1.83 2.38 -7.89
CA ILE A 66 -0.58 3.16 -7.79
C ILE A 66 -0.05 3.54 -9.18
N ARG A 67 -0.15 2.64 -10.17
CA ARG A 67 0.50 2.79 -11.48
C ARG A 67 0.20 4.12 -12.21
N PRO A 68 -1.03 4.67 -12.21
CA PRO A 68 -1.32 5.96 -12.83
C PRO A 68 -0.54 7.14 -12.25
N PHE A 69 0.03 6.99 -11.04
CA PHE A 69 0.78 8.03 -10.34
C PHE A 69 2.30 7.85 -10.42
N LEU A 70 2.77 6.77 -11.06
CA LEU A 70 4.17 6.55 -11.35
C LEU A 70 4.49 7.23 -12.68
N LYS A 71 5.49 8.12 -12.67
CA LYS A 71 6.02 8.77 -13.88
C LYS A 71 7.17 7.95 -14.44
#